data_AF-A0A370FY11-F1
#
_entry.id   AF-A0A370FY11-F1
#
_cell.length_a   1.000
_cell.length_b   1.000
_cell.length_c   1.000
_cell.angle_alpha   90.00
_cell.angle_beta   90.00
_cell.angle_gamma   90.00
#
_symmetry.space_group_name_H-M   'P 1'
#
loop_
_entity.id
_entity.type
_entity.pdbx_description
1 polymer ?
#
loop_
_entity_poly.entity_id
_entity_poly.type
_entity_poly.pdbx_seq_one_letter_code
_entity_poly.pdbx_strand_id
1 'polypeptide(L)'
;MGIRTAESGGGMSVTVLHAGHSAGAATGSRPRGAADLCRLTILAPHTQIDLALPNTVPVELLIPGIADLVDRHSAANDFDVAGERTEPARWTLARLGQPPLSPALSLREHGVLDGELLVFDSIEAGSPPPLFDDIMYNVAVADTGHTRAWTPRIARLTGSALAIAATVAGSFALLQTDGATESLVGAVCALVTMVLFVVAGAVVSRVYGDTAAALTLSTAALPTAFAAGALLVPGDRGAPHVLLGLVMVGATAVLALRTAGVGYGVFTAAATVSLIGSGTALVATLTDQSPRAVGSMLVGAALIGLVFAARVAMLLAKLPLPPVPAPGTSVDPAEDDPDDARKVPSFESVATRADRARRYLTGLVCAMTLLTASGALLASVPTSASGIYWPGTGLALAAATVLMFRGRTYTSAEQAVPLVGGGGAIVVLLCAGTAFAVPAAALGLFAVSVLVVTAALALGIVAPQRNFSPVQRRVAELVDYAVIATVVPLVCWVSGLFAAVRGL
;
A
#
# COMPACT_ATOMS: atom_id res chain seq x y z
N MET A 1 -55.65 32.52 -11.68
CA MET A 1 -56.33 32.87 -12.95
C MET A 1 -56.27 31.63 -13.84
N GLY A 2 -57.42 30.95 -14.06
CA GLY A 2 -57.74 29.85 -15.00
C GLY A 2 -56.78 28.64 -15.09
N ILE A 3 -57.16 27.35 -15.11
CA ILE A 3 -58.32 26.65 -15.70
C ILE A 3 -58.42 25.26 -15.01
N ARG A 4 -59.65 24.72 -14.88
CA ARG A 4 -59.96 23.33 -14.48
C ARG A 4 -59.95 22.40 -15.71
N THR A 5 -59.44 21.19 -15.54
CA THR A 5 -60.00 19.96 -16.12
C THR A 5 -59.87 18.83 -15.10
N ALA A 6 -60.94 18.04 -14.99
CA ALA A 6 -61.03 16.86 -14.14
C ALA A 6 -60.82 15.62 -15.01
N GLU A 7 -60.04 14.66 -14.53
CA GLU A 7 -60.23 13.26 -14.87
C GLU A 7 -59.68 12.37 -13.75
N SER A 8 -60.49 11.38 -13.37
CA SER A 8 -60.25 10.39 -12.34
C SER A 8 -59.31 9.30 -12.85
N GLY A 9 -58.36 8.87 -12.02
CA GLY A 9 -57.59 7.65 -12.27
C GLY A 9 -56.62 7.39 -11.14
N GLY A 10 -56.82 6.30 -10.39
CA GLY A 10 -55.99 5.92 -9.25
C GLY A 10 -54.53 5.71 -9.63
N GLY A 11 -53.64 6.22 -8.77
CA GLY A 11 -52.21 6.02 -8.86
C GLY A 11 -51.53 6.57 -7.61
N MET A 12 -51.08 5.66 -6.75
CA MET A 12 -50.35 5.94 -5.52
C MET A 12 -49.02 6.65 -5.87
N SER A 13 -48.95 7.97 -5.68
CA SER A 13 -47.71 8.73 -5.91
C SER A 13 -46.85 8.75 -4.65
N VAL A 14 -45.78 7.97 -4.65
CA VAL A 14 -44.70 8.05 -3.66
C VAL A 14 -43.99 9.39 -3.84
N THR A 15 -44.10 10.30 -2.86
CA THR A 15 -43.35 11.55 -2.84
C THR A 15 -42.19 11.42 -1.87
N VAL A 16 -40.98 11.26 -2.41
CA VAL A 16 -39.72 11.37 -1.65
C VAL A 16 -39.40 12.86 -1.51
N LEU A 17 -39.54 13.40 -0.29
CA LEU A 17 -39.07 14.75 0.02
C LEU A 17 -37.58 14.69 0.39
N HIS A 18 -36.74 15.06 -0.58
CA HIS A 18 -35.41 15.58 -0.33
C HIS A 18 -35.56 17.06 0.05
N ALA A 19 -35.06 17.46 1.22
CA ALA A 19 -34.98 18.87 1.61
C ALA A 19 -33.52 19.24 1.91
N GLY A 20 -33.00 20.12 1.06
CA GLY A 20 -31.62 20.58 1.03
C GLY A 20 -31.19 21.36 2.26
N HIS A 21 -29.87 21.31 2.48
CA HIS A 21 -29.14 22.29 3.28
C HIS A 21 -29.36 23.70 2.72
N SER A 22 -29.86 24.62 3.55
CA SER A 22 -29.65 26.05 3.37
C SER A 22 -29.25 26.67 4.70
N ALA A 23 -28.09 27.33 4.68
CA ALA A 23 -27.57 28.11 5.79
C ALA A 23 -28.17 29.52 5.75
N GLY A 24 -28.75 29.97 6.87
CA GLY A 24 -29.25 31.33 7.04
C GLY A 24 -29.61 31.58 8.50
N ALA A 25 -28.80 32.39 9.17
CA ALA A 25 -28.98 32.76 10.58
C ALA A 25 -30.02 33.88 10.73
N ALA A 26 -31.03 33.69 11.58
CA ALA A 26 -31.64 34.74 12.41
C ALA A 26 -32.68 34.13 13.39
N THR A 27 -32.31 34.15 14.67
CA THR A 27 -33.14 34.34 15.88
C THR A 27 -34.62 33.93 15.84
N GLY A 28 -34.95 32.85 16.56
CA GLY A 28 -36.31 32.57 17.01
C GLY A 28 -36.52 31.15 17.49
N SER A 29 -36.53 30.95 18.82
CA SER A 29 -36.78 29.70 19.55
C SER A 29 -35.71 28.60 19.44
N ARG A 30 -35.10 28.22 20.57
CA ARG A 30 -34.41 26.92 20.67
C ARG A 30 -35.44 25.85 20.37
N PRO A 31 -35.24 24.97 19.37
CA PRO A 31 -36.02 23.75 19.29
C PRO A 31 -35.76 22.98 20.59
N ARG A 32 -36.83 22.51 21.25
CA ARG A 32 -36.68 21.47 22.28
C ARG A 32 -35.84 20.36 21.63
N GLY A 33 -34.69 20.04 22.25
CA GLY A 33 -33.70 19.15 21.64
C GLY A 33 -34.38 17.91 21.08
N ALA A 34 -34.08 17.58 19.82
CA ALA A 34 -34.41 16.27 19.29
C ALA A 34 -33.91 15.26 20.33
N ALA A 35 -34.81 14.41 20.84
CA ALA A 35 -34.37 13.29 21.67
C ALA A 35 -33.23 12.61 20.90
N ASP A 36 -32.11 12.39 21.55
CA ASP A 36 -31.00 11.65 20.95
C ASP A 36 -31.51 10.21 20.82
N LEU A 37 -32.05 9.89 19.64
CA LEU A 37 -32.74 8.64 19.36
C LEU A 37 -31.71 7.59 18.96
N CYS A 38 -31.84 6.40 19.52
CA CYS A 38 -31.06 5.24 19.13
C CYS A 38 -31.93 4.29 18.30
N ARG A 39 -31.45 3.93 17.10
CA ARG A 39 -32.11 2.96 16.22
C ARG A 39 -31.71 1.55 16.64
N LEU A 40 -32.68 0.74 17.04
CA LEU A 40 -32.45 -0.59 17.60
C LEU A 40 -33.43 -1.58 16.98
N THR A 41 -32.99 -2.83 16.92
CA THR A 41 -33.85 -3.95 16.57
C THR A 41 -34.27 -4.65 17.86
N ILE A 42 -35.57 -4.74 18.12
CA ILE A 42 -36.10 -5.50 19.25
C ILE A 42 -36.61 -6.84 18.75
N LEU A 43 -36.03 -7.91 19.28
CA LEU A 43 -36.44 -9.29 19.05
C LEU A 43 -37.35 -9.74 20.19
N ALA A 44 -38.64 -9.89 19.91
CA ALA A 44 -39.62 -10.52 20.78
C ALA A 44 -39.87 -11.98 20.32
N PRO A 45 -40.54 -12.84 21.13
CA PRO A 45 -40.68 -14.26 20.83
C PRO A 45 -41.22 -14.60 19.42
N HIS A 46 -42.16 -13.80 18.91
CA HIS A 46 -42.84 -14.03 17.64
C HIS A 46 -42.77 -12.85 16.66
N THR A 47 -41.97 -11.82 16.97
CA THR A 47 -41.82 -10.66 16.10
C THR A 47 -40.48 -9.97 16.28
N GLN A 48 -40.01 -9.33 15.21
CA GLN A 48 -38.86 -8.47 15.23
C GLN A 48 -39.30 -7.09 14.75
N ILE A 49 -38.99 -6.05 15.52
CA ILE A 49 -39.40 -4.68 15.24
C ILE A 49 -38.21 -3.74 15.34
N ASP A 50 -38.06 -2.86 14.35
CA ASP A 50 -37.03 -1.83 14.36
C ASP A 50 -37.62 -0.51 14.90
N LEU A 51 -37.00 0.02 15.94
CA LEU A 51 -37.49 1.20 16.67
C LEU A 51 -36.40 2.25 16.85
N ALA A 52 -36.82 3.51 16.84
CA ALA A 52 -35.99 4.62 17.28
C ALA A 52 -36.43 5.01 18.70
N LEU A 53 -35.62 4.69 19.71
CA LEU A 53 -35.92 4.93 21.12
C LEU A 53 -35.05 6.05 21.72
N PRO A 54 -35.57 6.90 22.62
CA PRO A 54 -34.75 7.89 23.31
C PRO A 54 -33.61 7.24 24.12
N ASN A 55 -32.36 7.63 23.86
CA ASN A 55 -31.18 6.99 24.46
C ASN A 55 -30.86 7.47 25.89
N THR A 56 -31.44 8.59 26.31
CA THR A 56 -31.23 9.24 27.62
C THR A 56 -32.34 8.97 28.62
N VAL A 57 -33.39 8.26 28.22
CA VAL A 57 -34.52 7.91 29.09
C VAL A 57 -34.24 6.55 29.75
N PRO A 58 -34.54 6.38 31.06
CA PRO A 58 -34.45 5.09 31.73
C PRO A 58 -35.24 4.00 31.00
N VAL A 59 -34.67 2.80 30.94
CA VAL A 59 -35.25 1.66 30.21
C VAL A 59 -36.65 1.31 30.71
N GLU A 60 -36.94 1.45 32.01
CA GLU A 60 -38.27 1.17 32.58
C GLU A 60 -39.42 1.98 31.99
N LEU A 61 -39.15 3.22 31.52
CA LEU A 61 -40.15 4.08 30.92
C LEU A 61 -40.42 3.70 29.44
N LEU A 62 -39.49 2.98 28.81
CA LEU A 62 -39.60 2.54 27.43
C LEU A 62 -40.34 1.20 27.31
N ILE A 63 -40.20 0.32 28.31
CA ILE A 63 -40.74 -1.05 28.31
C ILE A 63 -42.24 -1.12 28.02
N PRO A 64 -43.14 -0.34 28.67
CA PRO A 64 -44.58 -0.43 28.41
C PRO A 64 -44.95 -0.09 26.96
N GLY A 65 -44.32 0.94 26.39
CA GLY A 65 -44.58 1.35 25.01
C GLY A 65 -44.09 0.32 23.99
N ILE A 66 -43.00 -0.39 24.29
CA ILE A 66 -42.50 -1.50 23.50
C ILE A 66 -43.44 -2.71 23.62
N ALA A 67 -43.88 -3.05 24.83
CA ALA A 67 -44.82 -4.14 25.08
C ALA A 67 -46.13 -3.94 24.29
N ASP A 68 -46.70 -2.75 24.36
CA ASP A 68 -47.90 -2.36 23.61
C ASP A 68 -47.73 -2.50 22.10
N LEU A 69 -46.53 -2.21 21.58
CA LEU A 69 -46.24 -2.29 20.15
C LEU A 69 -46.06 -3.74 19.69
N VAL A 70 -45.39 -4.56 20.50
CA VAL A 70 -45.25 -6.01 20.28
C VAL A 70 -46.63 -6.67 20.32
N ASP A 71 -47.48 -6.35 21.30
CA ASP A 71 -48.81 -6.95 21.48
C ASP A 71 -49.74 -6.63 20.29
N ARG A 72 -49.81 -5.36 19.87
CA ARG A 72 -50.57 -4.96 18.67
C ARG A 72 -50.13 -5.67 17.39
N HIS A 73 -48.84 -5.99 17.27
CA HIS A 73 -48.31 -6.68 16.10
C HIS A 73 -48.47 -8.21 16.21
N SER A 74 -48.43 -8.76 17.41
CA SER A 74 -48.65 -10.19 17.67
C SER A 74 -50.11 -10.60 17.42
N ALA A 75 -51.08 -9.76 17.77
CA ALA A 75 -52.51 -10.00 17.54
C ALA A 75 -52.90 -10.10 16.04
N ALA A 76 -52.01 -9.69 15.12
CA ALA A 76 -52.19 -9.80 13.68
C ALA A 76 -51.56 -11.06 13.06
N ASN A 77 -50.84 -11.88 13.84
CA ASN A 77 -50.23 -13.12 13.38
C ASN A 77 -51.16 -14.30 13.70
N ASP A 78 -51.75 -14.90 12.66
CA ASP A 78 -52.69 -16.05 12.70
C ASP A 78 -52.09 -17.37 13.26
N PHE A 79 -50.87 -17.35 13.79
CA PHE A 79 -50.12 -18.53 14.22
C PHE A 79 -50.16 -18.80 15.73
N ASP A 80 -50.81 -17.96 16.54
CA ASP A 80 -50.79 -18.09 17.99
C ASP A 80 -52.18 -18.40 18.59
N VAL A 81 -52.32 -19.62 19.11
CA VAL A 81 -53.49 -20.12 19.87
C VAL A 81 -53.08 -20.40 21.34
N ALA A 82 -51.94 -19.84 21.80
CA ALA A 82 -51.56 -19.95 23.21
C ALA A 82 -52.39 -18.96 24.05
N GLY A 83 -53.26 -19.52 24.89
CA GLY A 83 -54.26 -18.79 25.68
C GLY A 83 -53.73 -17.64 26.52
N GLU A 84 -54.61 -16.65 26.73
CA GLU A 84 -54.42 -15.46 27.57
C GLU A 84 -53.62 -15.77 28.85
N ARG A 85 -52.37 -15.30 28.90
CA ARG A 85 -51.60 -15.30 30.15
C ARG A 85 -52.31 -14.37 31.13
N THR A 86 -52.92 -14.95 32.16
CA THR A 86 -53.74 -14.25 33.16
C THR A 86 -52.91 -13.53 34.24
N GLU A 87 -51.58 -13.58 34.16
CA GLU A 87 -50.67 -12.88 35.09
C GLU A 87 -49.89 -11.76 34.37
N PRO A 88 -49.68 -10.60 35.02
CA PRO A 88 -48.90 -9.50 34.44
C PRO A 88 -47.42 -9.92 34.30
N ALA A 89 -47.00 -10.24 33.08
CA ALA A 89 -45.61 -10.54 32.78
C ALA A 89 -44.76 -9.27 32.93
N ARG A 90 -43.72 -9.33 33.77
CA ARG A 90 -42.75 -8.24 33.91
C ARG A 90 -41.72 -8.35 32.78
N TRP A 91 -41.85 -7.48 31.78
CA TRP A 91 -40.97 -7.46 30.61
C TRP A 91 -39.61 -6.85 30.91
N THR A 92 -38.58 -7.33 30.19
CA THR A 92 -37.22 -6.80 30.27
C THR A 92 -36.57 -6.74 28.88
N LEU A 93 -35.54 -5.91 28.75
CA LEU A 93 -34.66 -5.87 27.58
C LEU A 93 -33.30 -6.43 27.95
N ALA A 94 -32.74 -7.31 27.14
CA ALA A 94 -31.41 -7.87 27.32
C ALA A 94 -30.62 -7.85 26.01
N ARG A 95 -29.29 -7.83 26.06
CA ARG A 95 -28.49 -8.19 24.89
C ARG A 95 -28.54 -9.71 24.73
N LEU A 96 -28.33 -10.21 23.51
CA LEU A 96 -28.36 -11.65 23.24
C LEU A 96 -27.34 -12.40 24.13
N GLY A 97 -27.82 -13.37 24.92
CA GLY A 97 -26.98 -14.16 25.84
C GLY A 97 -26.41 -13.37 27.03
N GLN A 98 -26.97 -12.20 27.36
CA GLN A 98 -26.55 -11.39 28.50
C GLN A 98 -27.68 -11.22 29.51
N PRO A 99 -27.36 -10.89 30.78
CA PRO A 99 -28.39 -10.55 31.75
C PRO A 99 -29.23 -9.35 31.28
N PRO A 100 -30.49 -9.24 31.77
CA PRO A 100 -31.33 -8.09 31.49
C PRO A 100 -30.66 -6.75 31.83
N LEU A 101 -30.90 -5.75 31.00
CA LEU A 101 -30.50 -4.38 31.24
C LEU A 101 -31.16 -3.88 32.53
N SER A 102 -30.38 -3.16 33.34
CA SER A 102 -30.90 -2.50 34.54
C SER A 102 -32.00 -1.50 34.14
N PRO A 103 -33.22 -1.60 34.72
CA PRO A 103 -34.36 -0.75 34.38
C PRO A 103 -34.15 0.73 34.73
N ALA A 104 -33.31 1.01 35.73
CA ALA A 104 -33.05 2.37 36.24
C ALA A 104 -32.07 3.18 35.37
N LEU A 105 -31.31 2.53 34.48
CA LEU A 105 -30.31 3.17 33.63
C LEU A 105 -30.86 3.43 32.23
N SER A 106 -30.30 4.42 31.54
CA SER A 106 -30.65 4.71 30.15
C SER A 106 -29.89 3.81 29.15
N LEU A 107 -30.36 3.71 27.91
CA LEU A 107 -29.67 2.97 26.84
C LEU A 107 -28.23 3.47 26.62
N ARG A 108 -28.02 4.78 26.74
CA ARG A 108 -26.69 5.41 26.66
C ARG A 108 -25.76 4.98 27.81
N GLU A 109 -26.28 4.88 29.03
CA GLU A 109 -25.49 4.44 30.19
C GLU A 109 -25.10 2.95 30.08
N HIS A 110 -25.95 2.15 29.45
CA HIS A 110 -25.65 0.76 29.07
C HIS A 110 -24.76 0.63 27.82
N GLY A 111 -24.33 1.76 27.22
CA GLY A 111 -23.49 1.79 26.03
C GLY A 111 -24.12 1.10 24.83
N VAL A 112 -25.45 1.14 24.71
CA VAL A 112 -26.18 0.59 23.57
C VAL A 112 -25.98 1.53 22.37
N LEU A 113 -25.55 0.96 21.24
CA LEU A 113 -25.23 1.68 20.00
C LEU A 113 -26.33 1.52 18.95
N ASP A 114 -26.36 2.45 18.00
CA ASP A 114 -27.24 2.36 16.82
C ASP A 114 -26.99 1.06 16.04
N GLY A 115 -28.07 0.35 15.73
CA GLY A 115 -28.09 -0.93 15.03
C GLY A 115 -27.94 -2.15 15.93
N GLU A 116 -27.87 -1.99 17.26
CA GLU A 116 -27.83 -3.14 18.18
C GLU A 116 -29.20 -3.86 18.26
N LEU A 117 -29.13 -5.19 18.44
CA LEU A 117 -30.28 -6.05 18.65
C LEU A 117 -30.47 -6.33 20.15
N LEU A 118 -31.66 -6.05 20.65
CA LEU A 118 -32.06 -6.34 22.02
C LEU A 118 -33.18 -7.39 22.03
N VAL A 119 -33.08 -8.35 22.95
CA VAL A 119 -34.10 -9.36 23.19
C VAL A 119 -35.10 -8.80 24.20
N PHE A 120 -36.38 -8.84 23.84
CA PHE A 120 -37.50 -8.46 24.69
C PHE A 120 -38.25 -9.69 25.15
N ASP A 121 -38.15 -9.99 26.44
CA ASP A 121 -38.74 -11.20 27.02
C ASP A 121 -39.18 -10.97 28.48
N SER A 122 -39.97 -11.91 29.00
CA SER A 122 -40.37 -11.96 30.41
C SER A 122 -39.13 -12.13 31.30
N ILE A 123 -39.14 -11.47 32.46
CA ILE A 123 -38.06 -11.55 33.46
C ILE A 123 -37.79 -13.00 33.92
N GLU A 124 -38.82 -13.85 33.89
CA GLU A 124 -38.73 -15.27 34.27
C GLU A 124 -38.05 -16.13 33.20
N ALA A 125 -38.02 -15.64 31.95
CA ALA A 125 -37.39 -16.30 30.81
C ALA A 125 -35.95 -15.79 30.56
N GLY A 126 -35.37 -15.06 31.52
CA GLY A 126 -34.03 -14.51 31.40
C GLY A 126 -33.01 -15.58 30.99
N SER A 127 -32.31 -15.34 29.87
CA SER A 127 -31.31 -16.28 29.38
C SER A 127 -30.21 -16.46 30.44
N PRO A 128 -29.91 -17.69 30.88
CA PRO A 128 -28.73 -17.92 31.70
C PRO A 128 -27.49 -17.46 30.93
N PRO A 129 -26.44 -16.97 31.64
CA PRO A 129 -25.21 -16.58 30.98
C PRO A 129 -24.66 -17.78 30.19
N PRO A 130 -24.14 -17.57 28.97
CA PRO A 130 -23.60 -18.65 28.17
C PRO A 130 -22.47 -19.34 28.93
N LEU A 131 -22.65 -20.63 29.21
CA LEU A 131 -21.61 -21.46 29.80
C LEU A 131 -20.71 -21.98 28.67
N PHE A 132 -19.51 -21.44 28.58
CA PHE A 132 -18.48 -21.96 27.69
C PHE A 132 -17.69 -23.05 28.42
N ASP A 133 -18.14 -24.31 28.34
CA ASP A 133 -17.55 -25.47 29.04
C ASP A 133 -16.26 -26.01 28.38
N ASP A 134 -15.65 -25.24 27.48
CA ASP A 134 -14.56 -25.71 26.65
C ASP A 134 -13.26 -24.96 26.95
N ILE A 135 -12.75 -25.20 28.16
CA ILE A 135 -11.45 -24.68 28.61
C ILE A 135 -10.32 -25.19 27.68
N MET A 136 -10.48 -26.40 27.13
CA MET A 136 -9.54 -26.99 26.17
C MET A 136 -9.62 -26.30 24.80
N TYR A 137 -10.82 -25.97 24.32
CA TYR A 137 -10.97 -25.13 23.13
C TYR A 137 -10.39 -23.73 23.34
N ASN A 138 -10.59 -23.11 24.52
CA ASN A 138 -10.02 -21.79 24.82
C ASN A 138 -8.48 -21.81 24.86
N VAL A 139 -7.86 -22.87 25.38
CA VAL A 139 -6.39 -23.03 25.34
C VAL A 139 -5.91 -23.32 23.90
N ALA A 140 -6.61 -24.15 23.15
CA ALA A 140 -6.29 -24.41 21.75
C ALA A 140 -6.42 -23.14 20.88
N VAL A 141 -7.48 -22.35 21.06
CA VAL A 141 -7.70 -21.08 20.35
C VAL A 141 -6.71 -20.01 20.81
N ALA A 142 -6.40 -19.93 22.11
CA ALA A 142 -5.37 -19.03 22.62
C ALA A 142 -3.98 -19.29 21.99
N ASP A 143 -3.66 -20.55 21.68
CA ASP A 143 -2.40 -20.94 21.02
C ASP A 143 -2.43 -20.71 19.49
N THR A 144 -3.59 -20.85 18.83
CA THR A 144 -3.73 -20.55 17.39
C THR A 144 -3.42 -19.08 17.05
N GLY A 145 -3.53 -18.17 18.01
CA GLY A 145 -3.14 -16.77 17.85
C GLY A 145 -1.62 -16.56 17.80
N HIS A 146 -0.84 -17.45 18.41
CA HIS A 146 0.60 -17.28 18.63
C HIS A 146 1.48 -18.12 17.72
N THR A 147 0.98 -19.27 17.22
CA THR A 147 1.76 -20.18 16.39
C THR A 147 1.18 -20.28 14.96
N ARG A 148 1.95 -19.81 13.96
CA ARG A 148 1.65 -20.10 12.55
C ARG A 148 2.19 -21.49 12.23
N ALA A 149 1.31 -22.47 12.06
CA ALA A 149 1.71 -23.81 11.63
C ALA A 149 2.49 -23.76 10.29
N TRP A 150 3.47 -24.65 10.13
CA TRP A 150 4.18 -24.82 8.85
C TRP A 150 3.21 -25.29 7.78
N THR A 151 2.87 -24.40 6.85
CA THR A 151 1.96 -24.70 5.74
C THR A 151 2.74 -24.87 4.44
N PRO A 152 2.18 -25.58 3.43
CA PRO A 152 2.77 -25.63 2.08
C PRO A 152 3.04 -24.24 1.49
N ARG A 153 2.25 -23.23 1.87
CA ARG A 153 2.45 -21.84 1.46
C ARG A 153 3.74 -21.26 2.06
N ILE A 154 3.96 -21.43 3.37
CA ILE A 154 5.19 -20.95 4.04
C ILE A 154 6.41 -21.72 3.52
N ALA A 155 6.29 -23.04 3.34
CA ALA A 155 7.34 -23.86 2.74
C ALA A 155 7.73 -23.35 1.35
N ARG A 156 6.75 -23.05 0.51
CA ARG A 156 6.97 -22.49 -0.83
C ARG A 156 7.64 -21.12 -0.76
N LEU A 157 7.15 -20.20 0.07
CA LEU A 157 7.76 -18.86 0.21
C LEU A 157 9.22 -18.95 0.68
N THR A 158 9.49 -19.82 1.65
CA THR A 158 10.83 -20.03 2.21
C THR A 158 11.75 -20.64 1.15
N GLY A 159 11.29 -21.67 0.44
CA GLY A 159 12.03 -22.30 -0.66
C GLY A 159 12.30 -21.33 -1.82
N SER A 160 11.31 -20.51 -2.20
CA SER A 160 11.47 -19.47 -3.21
C SER A 160 12.51 -18.42 -2.80
N ALA A 161 12.46 -17.95 -1.55
CA ALA A 161 13.43 -17.00 -1.02
C ALA A 161 14.84 -17.59 -1.02
N LEU A 162 14.99 -18.84 -0.56
CA LEU A 162 16.28 -19.54 -0.55
C LEU A 162 16.82 -19.76 -1.97
N ALA A 163 15.96 -20.14 -2.92
CA ALA A 163 16.36 -20.33 -4.32
C ALA A 163 16.89 -19.03 -4.94
N ILE A 164 16.19 -17.89 -4.72
CA ILE A 164 16.63 -16.58 -5.20
C ILE A 164 17.94 -16.16 -4.51
N ALA A 165 18.07 -16.36 -3.20
CA ALA A 165 19.28 -16.05 -2.46
C ALA A 165 20.48 -16.89 -2.96
N ALA A 166 20.27 -18.18 -3.22
CA ALA A 166 21.29 -19.08 -3.74
C ALA A 166 21.73 -18.70 -5.15
N THR A 167 20.81 -18.28 -6.03
CA THR A 167 21.20 -17.82 -7.37
C THR A 167 21.92 -16.49 -7.36
N VAL A 168 21.56 -15.56 -6.46
CA VAL A 168 22.32 -14.33 -6.23
C VAL A 168 23.74 -14.66 -5.75
N ALA A 169 23.88 -15.51 -4.73
CA ALA A 169 25.17 -15.90 -4.18
C ALA A 169 26.04 -16.64 -5.22
N GLY A 170 25.46 -17.58 -5.96
CA GLY A 170 26.16 -18.30 -7.03
C GLY A 170 26.59 -17.39 -8.18
N SER A 171 25.72 -16.46 -8.58
CA SER A 171 26.05 -15.46 -9.62
C SER A 171 27.16 -14.51 -9.14
N PHE A 172 27.12 -14.09 -7.88
CA PHE A 172 28.18 -13.29 -7.28
C PHE A 172 29.50 -14.06 -7.24
N ALA A 173 29.50 -15.31 -6.79
CA ALA A 173 30.70 -16.16 -6.78
C ALA A 173 31.31 -16.31 -8.20
N LEU A 174 30.46 -16.48 -9.21
CA LEU A 174 30.89 -16.58 -10.60
C LEU A 174 31.50 -15.25 -11.11
N LEU A 175 30.98 -14.12 -10.64
CA LEU A 175 31.56 -12.80 -10.91
C LEU A 175 32.91 -12.58 -10.21
N GLN A 176 33.40 -13.49 -9.37
CA GLN A 176 34.72 -13.39 -8.74
C GLN A 176 35.78 -14.25 -9.43
N THR A 177 35.44 -15.00 -10.48
CA THR A 177 36.42 -15.81 -11.22
C THR A 177 37.37 -14.91 -12.01
N ASP A 178 38.66 -15.22 -12.01
CA ASP A 178 39.66 -14.44 -12.73
C ASP A 178 40.26 -15.26 -13.87
N GLY A 179 40.56 -14.62 -15.00
CA GLY A 179 41.10 -15.27 -16.19
C GLY A 179 40.09 -15.45 -17.32
N ALA A 180 40.57 -15.31 -18.56
CA ALA A 180 39.72 -15.26 -19.75
C ALA A 180 38.96 -16.57 -20.01
N THR A 181 39.61 -17.73 -19.80
CA THR A 181 39.00 -19.04 -19.99
C THR A 181 37.94 -19.35 -18.95
N GLU A 182 38.22 -19.07 -17.68
CA GLU A 182 37.27 -19.27 -16.57
C GLU A 182 36.07 -18.34 -16.69
N SER A 183 36.29 -17.07 -17.05
CA SER A 183 35.21 -16.11 -17.32
C SER A 183 34.31 -16.58 -18.47
N LEU A 184 34.88 -17.11 -19.56
CA LEU A 184 34.08 -17.62 -20.68
C LEU A 184 33.27 -18.86 -20.29
N VAL A 185 33.86 -19.80 -19.57
CA VAL A 185 33.14 -20.99 -19.06
C VAL A 185 32.03 -20.56 -18.10
N GLY A 186 32.32 -19.63 -17.18
CA GLY A 186 31.34 -19.05 -16.28
C GLY A 186 30.21 -18.36 -17.03
N ALA A 187 30.52 -17.55 -18.05
CA ALA A 187 29.53 -16.89 -18.89
C ALA A 187 28.58 -17.90 -19.55
N VAL A 188 29.12 -18.99 -20.11
CA VAL A 188 28.32 -20.06 -20.74
C VAL A 188 27.45 -20.78 -19.69
N CYS A 189 28.00 -21.14 -18.54
CA CYS A 189 27.23 -21.77 -17.46
C CYS A 189 26.08 -20.87 -16.97
N ALA A 190 26.35 -19.57 -16.79
CA ALA A 190 25.34 -18.59 -16.39
C ALA A 190 24.27 -18.40 -17.46
N LEU A 191 24.66 -18.34 -18.74
CA LEU A 191 23.75 -18.22 -19.87
C LEU A 191 22.82 -19.44 -19.97
N VAL A 192 23.37 -20.65 -19.90
CA VAL A 192 22.60 -21.90 -19.93
C VAL A 192 21.62 -21.94 -18.75
N THR A 193 22.09 -21.62 -17.54
CA THR A 193 21.23 -21.58 -16.34
C THR A 193 20.10 -20.56 -16.47
N MET A 194 20.41 -19.38 -17.01
CA MET A 194 19.41 -18.34 -17.29
C MET A 194 18.34 -18.83 -18.27
N VAL A 195 18.74 -19.43 -19.39
CA VAL A 195 17.80 -19.99 -20.38
C VAL A 195 16.94 -21.09 -19.74
N LEU A 196 17.54 -22.01 -18.98
CA LEU A 196 16.82 -23.07 -18.29
C LEU A 196 15.75 -22.52 -17.34
N PHE A 197 16.07 -21.52 -16.53
CA PHE A 197 15.09 -20.92 -15.62
C PHE A 197 13.98 -20.15 -16.32
N VAL A 198 14.28 -19.44 -17.42
CA VAL A 198 13.25 -18.77 -18.21
C VAL A 198 12.31 -19.78 -18.87
N VAL A 199 12.86 -20.84 -19.48
CA VAL A 199 12.07 -21.90 -20.12
C VAL A 199 11.24 -22.65 -19.08
N ALA A 200 11.84 -23.05 -17.96
CA ALA A 200 11.13 -23.72 -16.87
C ALA A 200 10.02 -22.82 -16.31
N GLY A 201 10.29 -21.53 -16.08
CA GLY A 201 9.27 -20.58 -15.62
C GLY A 201 8.12 -20.41 -16.61
N ALA A 202 8.41 -20.35 -17.91
CA ALA A 202 7.39 -20.27 -18.95
C ALA A 202 6.54 -21.55 -19.00
N VAL A 203 7.16 -22.72 -18.97
CA VAL A 203 6.47 -24.03 -18.98
C VAL A 203 5.59 -24.18 -17.73
N VAL A 204 6.13 -23.91 -16.54
CA VAL A 204 5.39 -23.98 -15.27
C VAL A 204 4.18 -23.04 -15.28
N SER A 205 4.34 -21.83 -15.83
CA SER A 205 3.22 -20.88 -15.92
C SER A 205 2.17 -21.28 -16.95
N ARG A 206 2.58 -21.75 -18.13
CA ARG A 206 1.68 -21.97 -19.29
C ARG A 206 1.05 -23.35 -19.31
N VAL A 207 1.78 -24.37 -18.87
CA VAL A 207 1.35 -25.77 -18.89
C VAL A 207 0.74 -26.17 -17.57
N TYR A 208 1.37 -25.80 -16.45
CA TYR A 208 0.94 -26.23 -15.11
C TYR A 208 0.10 -25.18 -14.38
N GLY A 209 0.04 -23.93 -14.87
CA GLY A 209 -0.73 -22.85 -14.24
C GLY A 209 -0.15 -22.36 -12.90
N ASP A 210 1.02 -22.83 -12.47
CA ASP A 210 1.64 -22.41 -11.21
C ASP A 210 2.39 -21.09 -11.37
N THR A 211 1.66 -20.00 -11.16
CA THR A 211 2.18 -18.64 -11.26
C THR A 211 3.26 -18.31 -10.21
N ALA A 212 3.26 -18.97 -9.05
CA ALA A 212 4.18 -18.70 -7.97
C ALA A 212 5.56 -19.34 -8.22
N ALA A 213 5.57 -20.60 -8.65
CA ALA A 213 6.79 -21.28 -9.07
C ALA A 213 7.38 -20.63 -10.33
N ALA A 214 6.54 -20.26 -11.30
CA ALA A 214 6.98 -19.52 -12.48
C ALA A 214 7.65 -18.19 -12.12
N LEU A 215 7.04 -17.40 -11.22
CA LEU A 215 7.64 -16.16 -10.72
C LEU A 215 9.01 -16.40 -10.07
N THR A 216 9.12 -17.45 -9.25
CA THR A 216 10.36 -17.79 -8.56
C THR A 216 11.47 -18.13 -9.56
N LEU A 217 11.21 -19.05 -10.49
CA LEU A 217 12.17 -19.47 -11.52
C LEU A 217 12.59 -18.30 -12.40
N SER A 218 11.63 -17.53 -12.90
CA SER A 218 11.93 -16.38 -13.75
C SER A 218 12.66 -15.24 -13.00
N THR A 219 12.43 -15.06 -11.69
CA THR A 219 13.20 -14.12 -10.87
C THR A 219 14.62 -14.63 -10.63
N ALA A 220 14.78 -15.93 -10.38
CA ALA A 220 16.07 -16.59 -10.21
C ALA A 220 16.94 -16.56 -11.49
N ALA A 221 16.34 -16.32 -12.66
CA ALA A 221 17.05 -16.09 -13.91
C ALA A 221 17.72 -14.71 -14.03
N LEU A 222 17.33 -13.71 -13.21
CA LEU A 222 17.87 -12.36 -13.34
C LEU A 222 19.34 -12.25 -12.88
N PRO A 223 19.75 -12.79 -11.72
CA PRO A 223 21.15 -12.75 -11.31
C PRO A 223 22.06 -13.51 -12.28
N THR A 224 21.60 -14.64 -12.81
CA THR A 224 22.36 -15.44 -13.78
C THR A 224 22.44 -14.74 -15.15
N ALA A 225 21.39 -14.01 -15.56
CA ALA A 225 21.45 -13.13 -16.74
C ALA A 225 22.53 -12.05 -16.58
N PHE A 226 22.58 -11.41 -15.42
CA PHE A 226 23.59 -10.40 -15.13
C PHE A 226 25.00 -10.98 -15.19
N ALA A 227 25.25 -12.11 -14.51
CA ALA A 227 26.54 -12.77 -14.52
C ALA A 227 26.96 -13.20 -15.93
N ALA A 228 26.05 -13.77 -16.72
CA ALA A 228 26.30 -14.13 -18.11
C ALA A 228 26.74 -12.91 -18.94
N GLY A 229 25.98 -11.81 -18.87
CA GLY A 229 26.30 -10.59 -19.60
C GLY A 229 27.62 -9.96 -19.16
N ALA A 230 27.89 -9.90 -17.85
CA ALA A 230 29.12 -9.29 -17.34
C ALA A 230 30.36 -10.10 -17.73
N LEU A 231 30.32 -11.44 -17.65
CA LEU A 231 31.47 -12.32 -17.93
C LEU A 231 31.76 -12.51 -19.42
N LEU A 232 30.82 -12.19 -20.31
CA LEU A 232 31.04 -12.17 -21.76
C LEU A 232 31.96 -11.03 -22.21
N VAL A 233 32.08 -9.97 -21.42
CA VAL A 233 32.97 -8.85 -21.72
C VAL A 233 34.39 -9.23 -21.28
N PRO A 234 35.39 -9.20 -22.18
CA PRO A 234 36.78 -9.46 -21.81
C PRO A 234 37.42 -8.24 -21.14
N GLY A 235 38.38 -8.49 -20.25
CA GLY A 235 39.22 -7.46 -19.62
C GLY A 235 38.90 -7.24 -18.14
N ASP A 236 39.39 -6.12 -17.62
CA ASP A 236 39.20 -5.76 -16.21
C ASP A 236 37.76 -5.28 -15.95
N ARG A 237 37.22 -5.66 -14.79
CA ARG A 237 35.83 -5.34 -14.43
C ARG A 237 35.63 -3.83 -14.35
N GLY A 238 34.64 -3.35 -15.11
CA GLY A 238 34.30 -1.94 -15.18
C GLY A 238 32.91 -1.69 -15.74
N ALA A 239 32.65 -0.44 -16.12
CA ALA A 239 31.36 -0.01 -16.67
C ALA A 239 30.84 -0.88 -17.86
N PRO A 240 31.68 -1.36 -18.81
CA PRO A 240 31.19 -2.19 -19.91
C PRO A 240 30.59 -3.54 -19.46
N HIS A 241 31.10 -4.11 -18.37
CA HIS A 241 30.62 -5.38 -17.82
C HIS A 241 29.25 -5.19 -17.17
N VAL A 242 29.09 -4.10 -16.41
CA VAL A 242 27.81 -3.70 -15.80
C VAL A 242 26.78 -3.39 -16.89
N LEU A 243 27.19 -2.71 -17.96
CA LEU A 243 26.35 -2.41 -19.11
C LEU A 243 25.74 -3.68 -19.71
N LEU A 244 26.58 -4.64 -20.13
CA LEU A 244 26.09 -5.86 -20.77
C LEU A 244 25.30 -6.74 -19.79
N GLY A 245 25.74 -6.83 -18.53
CA GLY A 245 25.01 -7.52 -17.47
C GLY A 245 23.59 -6.96 -17.28
N LEU A 246 23.44 -5.64 -17.19
CA LEU A 246 22.13 -4.98 -17.06
C LEU A 246 21.27 -5.15 -18.32
N VAL A 247 21.86 -5.07 -19.52
CA VAL A 247 21.12 -5.34 -20.78
C VAL A 247 20.55 -6.75 -20.78
N MET A 248 21.33 -7.75 -20.36
CA MET A 248 20.86 -9.14 -20.24
C MET A 248 19.74 -9.28 -19.20
N VAL A 249 19.85 -8.62 -18.04
CA VAL A 249 18.76 -8.59 -17.04
C VAL A 249 17.47 -8.02 -17.63
N GLY A 250 17.56 -6.93 -18.38
CA GLY A 250 16.40 -6.30 -19.02
C GLY A 250 15.75 -7.19 -20.07
N ALA A 251 16.57 -7.78 -20.94
CA ALA A 251 16.11 -8.73 -21.95
C ALA A 251 15.41 -9.93 -21.30
N THR A 252 16.01 -10.51 -20.26
CA THR A 252 15.43 -11.63 -19.51
C THR A 252 14.15 -11.24 -18.79
N ALA A 253 14.07 -10.04 -18.18
CA ALA A 253 12.86 -9.56 -17.51
C ALA A 253 11.69 -9.35 -18.51
N VAL A 254 11.97 -8.76 -19.67
CA VAL A 254 10.97 -8.59 -20.74
C VAL A 254 10.54 -9.96 -21.28
N LEU A 255 11.47 -10.88 -21.49
CA LEU A 255 11.17 -12.23 -21.96
C LEU A 255 10.28 -12.96 -20.95
N ALA A 256 10.63 -12.95 -19.66
CA ALA A 256 9.83 -13.55 -18.59
C ALA A 256 8.41 -12.96 -18.50
N LEU A 257 8.26 -11.64 -18.64
CA LEU A 257 6.94 -10.98 -18.70
C LEU A 257 6.10 -11.46 -19.87
N ARG A 258 6.72 -11.66 -21.04
CA ARG A 258 6.02 -12.09 -22.26
C ARG A 258 5.67 -13.57 -22.24
N THR A 259 6.57 -14.42 -21.75
CA THR A 259 6.41 -15.87 -21.78
C THR A 259 5.54 -16.34 -20.61
N ALA A 260 5.82 -15.95 -19.37
CA ALA A 260 5.08 -16.41 -18.20
C ALA A 260 3.82 -15.59 -17.94
N GLY A 261 3.80 -14.27 -18.25
CA GLY A 261 2.64 -13.42 -18.02
C GLY A 261 2.34 -13.12 -16.54
N VAL A 262 3.32 -13.37 -15.65
CA VAL A 262 3.23 -13.16 -14.19
C VAL A 262 4.30 -12.16 -13.74
N GLY A 263 4.25 -11.74 -12.47
CA GLY A 263 5.34 -10.96 -11.88
C GLY A 263 5.46 -9.51 -12.34
N TYR A 264 4.35 -8.86 -12.73
CA TYR A 264 4.35 -7.49 -13.27
C TYR A 264 5.20 -6.49 -12.46
N GLY A 265 5.15 -6.54 -11.12
CA GLY A 265 5.98 -5.66 -10.28
C GLY A 265 7.48 -5.97 -10.37
N VAL A 266 7.89 -7.23 -10.16
CA VAL A 266 9.30 -7.64 -10.16
C VAL A 266 9.97 -7.37 -11.50
N PHE A 267 9.34 -7.78 -12.60
CA PHE A 267 9.96 -7.65 -13.91
C PHE A 267 9.87 -6.25 -14.49
N THR A 268 8.89 -5.42 -14.10
CA THR A 268 8.98 -3.99 -14.42
C THR A 268 10.06 -3.31 -13.62
N ALA A 269 10.24 -3.66 -12.35
CA ALA A 269 11.37 -3.16 -11.57
C ALA A 269 12.70 -3.52 -12.26
N ALA A 270 12.90 -4.80 -12.61
CA ALA A 270 14.10 -5.27 -13.28
C ALA A 270 14.32 -4.62 -14.65
N ALA A 271 13.27 -4.47 -15.47
CA ALA A 271 13.36 -3.81 -16.76
C ALA A 271 13.71 -2.31 -16.63
N THR A 272 13.15 -1.62 -15.63
CA THR A 272 13.44 -0.21 -15.38
C THR A 272 14.86 0.00 -14.82
N VAL A 273 15.29 -0.84 -13.88
CA VAL A 273 16.68 -0.84 -13.38
C VAL A 273 17.65 -1.12 -14.52
N SER A 274 17.34 -2.10 -15.37
CA SER A 274 18.12 -2.42 -16.56
C SER A 274 18.22 -1.20 -17.49
N LEU A 275 17.10 -0.60 -17.88
CA LEU A 275 17.09 0.52 -18.84
C LEU A 275 17.88 1.74 -18.34
N ILE A 276 17.62 2.19 -17.12
CA ILE A 276 18.27 3.38 -16.56
C ILE A 276 19.72 3.07 -16.19
N GLY A 277 19.96 1.90 -15.59
CA GLY A 277 21.30 1.48 -15.19
C GLY A 277 22.20 1.18 -16.39
N SER A 278 21.70 0.58 -17.47
CA SER A 278 22.44 0.37 -18.71
C SER A 278 22.74 1.71 -19.38
N GLY A 279 21.78 2.65 -19.41
CA GLY A 279 22.06 4.01 -19.88
C GLY A 279 23.15 4.71 -19.07
N THR A 280 23.14 4.52 -17.74
CA THR A 280 24.15 5.06 -16.84
C THR A 280 25.53 4.42 -17.07
N ALA A 281 25.58 3.09 -17.19
CA ALA A 281 26.80 2.36 -17.50
C ALA A 281 27.33 2.75 -18.89
N LEU A 282 26.46 2.95 -19.88
CA LEU A 282 26.83 3.39 -21.22
C LEU A 282 27.49 4.77 -21.17
N VAL A 283 26.93 5.73 -20.43
CA VAL A 283 27.57 7.04 -20.22
C VAL A 283 28.93 6.88 -19.57
N ALA A 284 29.05 6.02 -18.55
CA ALA A 284 30.34 5.74 -17.91
C ALA A 284 31.35 5.01 -18.82
N THR A 285 30.89 4.29 -19.85
CA THR A 285 31.79 3.68 -20.86
C THR A 285 32.24 4.65 -21.93
N LEU A 286 31.37 5.59 -22.33
CA LEU A 286 31.63 6.51 -23.43
C LEU A 286 32.29 7.81 -22.98
N THR A 287 32.32 8.07 -21.67
CA THR A 287 32.83 9.31 -21.10
C THR A 287 33.80 9.01 -19.96
N ASP A 288 34.87 9.80 -19.85
CA ASP A 288 35.83 9.72 -18.73
C ASP A 288 35.32 10.40 -17.45
N GLN A 289 34.01 10.34 -17.22
CA GLN A 289 33.39 10.95 -16.05
C GLN A 289 33.70 10.13 -14.81
N SER A 290 33.98 10.83 -13.71
CA SER A 290 34.21 10.16 -12.43
C SER A 290 32.96 9.35 -12.01
N PRO A 291 33.13 8.21 -11.31
CA PRO A 291 32.00 7.45 -10.78
C PRO A 291 31.06 8.30 -9.94
N ARG A 292 31.61 9.28 -9.20
CA ARG A 292 30.83 10.21 -8.38
C ARG A 292 29.88 11.06 -9.22
N ALA A 293 30.37 11.60 -10.34
CA ALA A 293 29.55 12.38 -11.27
C ALA A 293 28.42 11.53 -11.87
N VAL A 294 28.75 10.32 -12.34
CA VAL A 294 27.78 9.36 -12.88
C VAL A 294 26.70 9.01 -11.84
N GLY A 295 27.12 8.72 -10.60
CA GLY A 295 26.22 8.44 -9.49
C GLY A 295 25.27 9.60 -9.19
N SER A 296 25.76 10.83 -9.20
CA SER A 296 24.93 12.01 -8.96
C SER A 296 23.87 12.23 -10.04
N MET A 297 24.21 12.01 -11.31
CA MET A 297 23.27 12.09 -12.42
C MET A 297 22.22 10.98 -12.32
N LEU A 298 22.62 9.77 -11.91
CA LEU A 298 21.69 8.66 -11.67
C LEU A 298 20.68 8.99 -10.56
N VAL A 299 21.12 9.60 -9.45
CA VAL A 299 20.21 10.07 -8.39
C VAL A 299 19.17 11.03 -8.95
N GLY A 300 19.61 12.04 -9.71
CA GLY A 300 18.71 13.01 -10.34
C GLY A 300 17.70 12.34 -11.28
N ALA A 301 18.17 11.48 -12.18
CA ALA A 301 17.33 10.76 -13.13
C ALA A 301 16.31 9.82 -12.44
N ALA A 302 16.73 9.09 -11.40
CA ALA A 302 15.87 8.19 -10.66
C ALA A 302 14.79 8.92 -9.85
N LEU A 303 15.12 10.05 -9.22
CA LEU A 303 14.15 10.87 -8.50
C LEU A 303 13.14 11.52 -9.45
N ILE A 304 13.57 11.98 -10.64
CA ILE A 304 12.67 12.44 -11.69
C ILE A 304 11.77 11.29 -12.16
N GLY A 305 12.34 10.10 -12.37
CA GLY A 305 11.58 8.91 -12.75
C GLY A 305 10.52 8.52 -11.71
N LEU A 306 10.81 8.70 -10.41
CA LEU A 306 9.85 8.49 -9.33
C LEU A 306 8.63 9.43 -9.43
N VAL A 307 8.84 10.70 -9.83
CA VAL A 307 7.73 11.66 -10.07
C VAL A 307 6.80 11.19 -11.19
N PHE A 308 7.34 10.57 -12.24
CA PHE A 308 6.56 10.08 -13.37
C PHE A 308 6.02 8.65 -13.21
N ALA A 309 6.41 7.93 -12.15
CA ALA A 309 6.11 6.51 -11.97
C ALA A 309 4.60 6.19 -12.06
N ALA A 310 3.73 7.00 -11.43
CA ALA A 310 2.29 6.80 -11.48
C ALA A 310 1.71 6.96 -12.89
N ARG A 311 2.19 7.96 -13.66
CA ARG A 311 1.75 8.18 -15.05
C ARG A 311 2.17 7.02 -15.95
N VAL A 312 3.42 6.58 -15.81
CA VAL A 312 3.94 5.43 -16.57
C VAL A 312 3.17 4.16 -16.20
N ALA A 313 2.88 3.91 -14.93
CA ALA A 313 2.09 2.75 -14.50
C ALA A 313 0.67 2.75 -15.10
N MET A 314 0.00 3.91 -15.14
CA MET A 314 -1.31 4.04 -15.78
C MET A 314 -1.25 3.78 -17.29
N LEU A 315 -0.23 4.29 -17.97
CA LEU A 315 0.00 4.05 -19.40
C LEU A 315 0.26 2.57 -19.69
N LEU A 316 1.13 1.93 -18.91
CA LEU A 316 1.45 0.49 -19.05
C LEU A 316 0.23 -0.41 -18.79
N ALA A 317 -0.64 -0.01 -17.87
CA ALA A 317 -1.88 -0.71 -17.57
C ALA A 317 -3.03 -0.41 -18.55
N LYS A 318 -2.86 0.57 -19.45
CA LYS A 318 -3.90 1.04 -20.38
C LYS A 318 -5.19 1.42 -19.66
N LEU A 319 -5.07 2.08 -18.51
CA LEU A 319 -6.22 2.59 -17.77
C LEU A 319 -6.96 3.62 -18.64
N PRO A 320 -8.29 3.50 -18.79
CA PRO A 320 -9.07 4.47 -19.56
C PRO A 320 -9.00 5.82 -18.84
N LEU A 321 -8.55 6.85 -19.54
CA LEU A 321 -8.63 8.22 -19.05
C LEU A 321 -10.05 8.72 -19.31
N PRO A 322 -10.70 9.37 -18.32
CA PRO A 322 -11.99 9.98 -18.56
C PRO A 322 -11.84 11.03 -19.68
N PRO A 323 -12.75 11.06 -20.68
CA PRO A 323 -12.71 12.10 -21.69
C PRO A 323 -12.89 13.45 -21.00
N VAL A 324 -12.04 14.41 -21.34
CA VAL A 324 -12.23 15.80 -20.91
C VAL A 324 -13.08 16.47 -21.99
N PRO A 325 -14.26 17.02 -21.67
CA PRO A 325 -15.10 17.70 -22.63
C PRO A 325 -14.32 18.83 -23.33
N ALA A 326 -14.47 18.95 -24.64
CA ALA A 326 -13.84 20.03 -25.38
C ALA A 326 -14.46 21.38 -24.96
N PRO A 327 -13.71 22.50 -24.96
CA PRO A 327 -14.30 23.81 -24.69
C PRO A 327 -15.45 24.10 -25.68
N GLY A 328 -16.69 24.17 -25.17
CA GLY A 328 -17.89 24.42 -25.98
C GLY A 328 -18.86 23.23 -26.09
N THR A 329 -18.50 22.04 -25.61
CA THR A 329 -19.47 20.93 -25.44
C THR A 329 -20.24 21.12 -24.13
N SER A 330 -21.55 20.93 -24.16
CA SER A 330 -22.38 20.98 -22.96
C SER A 330 -21.93 19.90 -21.97
N VAL A 331 -21.94 20.24 -20.68
CA VAL A 331 -21.70 19.30 -19.57
C VAL A 331 -23.03 18.75 -19.05
N ASP A 332 -24.13 19.06 -19.75
CA ASP A 332 -25.47 18.65 -19.37
C ASP A 332 -25.66 17.17 -19.72
N PRO A 333 -25.90 16.28 -18.73
CA PRO A 333 -26.12 14.85 -18.98
C PRO A 333 -27.37 14.54 -19.82
N ALA A 334 -28.17 15.55 -20.20
CA ALA A 334 -29.32 15.42 -21.09
C ALA A 334 -29.00 15.61 -22.59
N GLU A 335 -27.81 16.09 -22.97
CA GLU A 335 -27.40 16.21 -24.37
C GLU A 335 -26.49 15.04 -24.77
N ASP A 336 -26.87 14.31 -25.83
CA ASP A 336 -26.09 13.20 -26.38
C ASP A 336 -24.75 13.72 -26.95
N ASP A 337 -23.64 13.41 -26.27
CA ASP A 337 -22.30 13.68 -26.79
C ASP A 337 -21.96 12.68 -27.92
N PRO A 338 -21.52 13.12 -29.11
CA PRO A 338 -21.03 12.20 -30.15
C PRO A 338 -19.88 11.29 -29.68
N ASP A 339 -19.15 11.64 -28.62
CA ASP A 339 -18.11 10.80 -27.99
C ASP A 339 -18.68 9.78 -26.97
N ASP A 340 -19.97 9.86 -26.61
CA ASP A 340 -20.68 8.94 -25.69
C ASP A 340 -20.93 7.55 -26.33
N ALA A 341 -20.73 7.44 -27.65
CA ALA A 341 -20.72 6.18 -28.37
C ALA A 341 -19.54 5.25 -27.99
N ARG A 342 -18.56 5.72 -27.21
CA ARG A 342 -17.52 4.84 -26.65
C ARG A 342 -18.11 3.99 -25.54
N LYS A 343 -18.33 2.69 -25.82
CA LYS A 343 -18.66 1.67 -24.80
C LYS A 343 -17.79 1.86 -23.56
N VAL A 344 -18.42 2.32 -22.48
CA VAL A 344 -17.79 2.46 -21.17
C VAL A 344 -17.24 1.07 -20.79
N PRO A 345 -15.93 0.93 -20.53
CA PRO A 345 -15.35 -0.38 -20.21
C PRO A 345 -16.04 -0.97 -18.98
N SER A 346 -16.28 -2.30 -18.99
CA SER A 346 -16.93 -2.97 -17.88
C SER A 346 -16.16 -2.75 -16.58
N PHE A 347 -16.87 -2.66 -15.45
CA PHE A 347 -16.28 -2.47 -14.13
C PHE A 347 -15.17 -3.48 -13.83
N GLU A 348 -15.38 -4.76 -14.18
CA GLU A 348 -14.39 -5.83 -14.02
C GLU A 348 -13.11 -5.58 -14.82
N SER A 349 -13.23 -5.07 -16.04
CA SER A 349 -12.07 -4.74 -16.88
C SER A 349 -11.27 -3.56 -16.31
N VAL A 350 -11.96 -2.57 -15.74
CA VAL A 350 -11.32 -1.42 -15.08
C VAL A 350 -10.62 -1.87 -13.80
N ALA A 351 -11.27 -2.71 -12.98
CA ALA A 351 -10.69 -3.26 -11.76
C ALA A 351 -9.41 -4.07 -12.04
N THR A 352 -9.43 -4.92 -13.08
CA THR A 352 -8.26 -5.71 -13.49
C THR A 352 -7.09 -4.83 -13.97
N ARG A 353 -7.39 -3.76 -14.74
CA ARG A 353 -6.37 -2.79 -15.18
C ARG A 353 -5.83 -1.98 -14.00
N ALA A 354 -6.67 -1.62 -13.04
CA ALA A 354 -6.26 -0.91 -11.84
C ALA A 354 -5.32 -1.75 -10.96
N ASP A 355 -5.60 -3.05 -10.79
CA ASP A 355 -4.70 -3.97 -10.09
C ASP A 355 -3.34 -4.07 -10.80
N ARG A 356 -3.36 -4.21 -12.14
CA ARG A 356 -2.13 -4.24 -12.94
C ARG A 356 -1.33 -2.93 -12.82
N ALA A 357 -2.01 -1.78 -12.83
CA ALA A 357 -1.37 -0.47 -12.63
C ALA A 357 -0.70 -0.39 -11.25
N ARG A 358 -1.35 -0.90 -10.20
CA ARG A 358 -0.77 -0.95 -8.85
C ARG A 358 0.50 -1.77 -8.82
N ARG A 359 0.51 -2.95 -9.46
CA ARG A 359 1.72 -3.81 -9.55
C ARG A 359 2.85 -3.13 -10.32
N TYR A 360 2.53 -2.46 -11.44
CA TYR A 360 3.53 -1.69 -12.20
C TYR A 360 4.08 -0.51 -11.41
N LEU A 361 3.22 0.21 -10.68
CA LEU A 361 3.64 1.30 -9.82
C LEU A 361 4.59 0.80 -8.71
N THR A 362 4.25 -0.31 -8.05
CA THR A 362 5.13 -0.93 -7.04
C THR A 362 6.49 -1.29 -7.64
N GLY A 363 6.51 -1.88 -8.84
CA GLY A 363 7.76 -2.19 -9.55
C GLY A 363 8.61 -0.96 -9.87
N LEU A 364 7.98 0.09 -10.40
CA LEU A 364 8.65 1.37 -10.72
C LEU A 364 9.18 2.06 -9.46
N VAL A 365 8.42 2.07 -8.37
CA VAL A 365 8.86 2.65 -7.09
C VAL A 365 10.08 1.87 -6.56
N CYS A 366 10.05 0.54 -6.55
CA CYS A 366 11.20 -0.29 -6.18
C CYS A 366 12.42 0.00 -7.05
N ALA A 367 12.25 0.09 -8.38
CA ALA A 367 13.35 0.39 -9.30
C ALA A 367 13.97 1.76 -9.04
N MET A 368 13.16 2.81 -8.95
CA MET A 368 13.64 4.17 -8.72
C MET A 368 14.32 4.30 -7.35
N THR A 369 13.81 3.58 -6.34
CA THR A 369 14.46 3.48 -5.02
C THR A 369 15.84 2.84 -5.13
N LEU A 370 15.95 1.69 -5.79
CA LEU A 370 17.23 0.97 -5.98
C LEU A 370 18.24 1.80 -6.78
N LEU A 371 17.80 2.46 -7.86
CA LEU A 371 18.64 3.32 -8.68
C LEU A 371 19.11 4.56 -7.91
N THR A 372 18.21 5.19 -7.14
CA THR A 372 18.56 6.32 -6.26
C THR A 372 19.58 5.89 -5.22
N ALA A 373 19.39 4.73 -4.58
CA ALA A 373 20.33 4.22 -3.58
C ALA A 373 21.70 3.90 -4.19
N SER A 374 21.71 3.20 -5.33
CA SER A 374 22.95 2.86 -6.05
C SER A 374 23.71 4.12 -6.50
N GLY A 375 23.00 5.11 -7.07
CA GLY A 375 23.57 6.38 -7.48
C GLY A 375 24.08 7.21 -6.29
N ALA A 376 23.36 7.24 -5.18
CA ALA A 376 23.75 7.96 -3.96
C ALA A 376 25.03 7.36 -3.36
N LEU A 377 25.12 6.03 -3.29
CA LEU A 377 26.31 5.34 -2.81
C LEU A 377 27.49 5.60 -3.76
N LEU A 378 27.29 5.53 -5.07
CA LEU A 378 28.32 5.82 -6.07
C LEU A 378 28.81 7.29 -6.03
N ALA A 379 27.88 8.23 -5.81
CA ALA A 379 28.17 9.66 -5.63
C ALA A 379 29.00 9.95 -4.37
N SER A 380 28.85 9.11 -3.34
CA SER A 380 29.41 9.32 -2.00
C SER A 380 30.66 8.49 -1.70
N VAL A 381 31.16 7.68 -2.65
CA VAL A 381 32.27 6.74 -2.43
C VAL A 381 33.46 7.44 -1.76
N PRO A 382 33.75 7.10 -0.49
CA PRO A 382 34.93 7.60 0.21
C PRO A 382 36.17 6.92 -0.37
N THR A 383 37.29 7.64 -0.44
CA THR A 383 38.59 7.03 -0.77
C THR A 383 39.57 7.35 0.34
N SER A 384 40.49 6.43 0.64
CA SER A 384 41.49 6.60 1.71
C SER A 384 42.35 7.84 1.51
N ALA A 385 42.51 8.30 0.26
CA ALA A 385 43.24 9.50 -0.09
C ALA A 385 42.43 10.81 0.10
N SER A 386 41.11 10.82 -0.14
CA SER A 386 40.29 12.03 -0.05
C SER A 386 39.46 12.15 1.23
N GLY A 387 39.40 11.09 2.05
CA GLY A 387 38.50 11.02 3.19
C GLY A 387 37.02 11.09 2.77
N ILE A 388 36.19 11.74 3.59
CA ILE A 388 34.75 11.91 3.35
C ILE A 388 34.53 12.94 2.25
N TYR A 389 33.83 12.55 1.19
CA TYR A 389 33.45 13.46 0.12
C TYR A 389 32.11 14.14 0.42
N TRP A 390 32.17 15.28 1.12
CA TRP A 390 31.01 16.01 1.63
C TRP A 390 29.89 16.31 0.62
N PRO A 391 30.17 16.74 -0.63
CA PRO A 391 29.10 17.00 -1.60
C PRO A 391 28.28 15.74 -1.93
N GLY A 392 28.96 14.61 -2.15
CA GLY A 392 28.32 13.33 -2.42
C GLY A 392 27.57 12.78 -1.20
N THR A 393 28.15 12.93 -0.01
CA THR A 393 27.48 12.62 1.26
C THR A 393 26.22 13.45 1.46
N GLY A 394 26.27 14.76 1.18
CA GLY A 394 25.11 15.65 1.23
C GLY A 394 24.02 15.23 0.26
N LEU A 395 24.37 14.88 -0.98
CA LEU A 395 23.42 14.36 -1.97
C LEU A 395 22.79 13.04 -1.52
N ALA A 396 23.57 12.12 -0.95
CA ALA A 396 23.07 10.84 -0.45
C ALA A 396 22.08 11.03 0.70
N LEU A 397 22.37 11.93 1.65
CA LEU A 397 21.47 12.26 2.76
C LEU A 397 20.20 12.95 2.28
N ALA A 398 20.30 13.87 1.31
CA ALA A 398 19.14 14.50 0.70
C ALA A 398 18.26 13.46 -0.02
N ALA A 399 18.86 12.59 -0.83
CA ALA A 399 18.15 11.52 -1.54
C ALA A 399 17.46 10.54 -0.57
N ALA A 400 18.16 10.11 0.49
CA ALA A 400 17.59 9.25 1.54
C ALA A 400 16.37 9.90 2.20
N THR A 401 16.50 11.19 2.54
CA THR A 401 15.43 11.96 3.16
C THR A 401 14.23 12.11 2.23
N VAL A 402 14.45 12.43 0.94
CA VAL A 402 13.38 12.49 -0.07
C VAL A 402 12.65 11.16 -0.19
N LEU A 403 13.36 10.03 -0.27
CA LEU A 403 12.72 8.72 -0.34
C LEU A 403 11.85 8.45 0.90
N MET A 404 12.36 8.70 2.10
CA MET A 404 11.60 8.51 3.34
C MET A 404 10.34 9.40 3.41
N PHE A 405 10.44 10.69 3.03
CA PHE A 405 9.28 11.59 2.98
C PHE A 405 8.26 11.16 1.92
N ARG A 406 8.72 10.74 0.74
CA ARG A 406 7.84 10.21 -0.32
C ARG A 406 7.10 8.95 0.09
N GLY A 407 7.65 8.15 1.01
CA GLY A 407 6.93 7.03 1.62
C GLY A 407 5.58 7.44 2.25
N ARG A 408 5.45 8.69 2.72
CA ARG A 408 4.20 9.22 3.29
C ARG A 408 3.13 9.57 2.25
N THR A 409 3.50 9.71 0.98
CA THR A 409 2.56 10.06 -0.10
C THR A 409 1.78 8.86 -0.63
N TYR A 410 2.30 7.65 -0.41
CA TYR A 410 1.65 6.41 -0.81
C TYR A 410 0.83 5.84 0.35
N THR A 411 -0.43 5.48 0.08
CA THR A 411 -1.31 4.85 1.07
C THR A 411 -1.00 3.35 1.25
N SER A 412 -0.43 2.70 0.24
CA SER A 412 -0.09 1.27 0.29
C SER A 412 1.30 1.04 0.88
N ALA A 413 1.39 0.11 1.84
CA ALA A 413 2.65 -0.36 2.40
C ALA A 413 3.61 -0.92 1.34
N GLU A 414 3.08 -1.52 0.26
CA GLU A 414 3.91 -2.07 -0.83
C GLU A 414 4.79 -1.02 -1.53
N GLN A 415 4.39 0.25 -1.50
CA GLN A 415 5.12 1.37 -2.11
C GLN A 415 5.86 2.18 -1.05
N ALA A 416 5.26 2.35 0.14
CA ALA A 416 5.87 3.09 1.23
C ALA A 416 7.10 2.37 1.82
N VAL A 417 7.03 1.05 2.01
CA VAL A 417 8.12 0.26 2.63
C VAL A 417 9.40 0.28 1.80
N PRO A 418 9.39 0.06 0.47
CA PRO A 418 10.59 0.21 -0.36
C PRO A 418 11.21 1.59 -0.25
N LEU A 419 10.42 2.66 -0.25
CA LEU A 419 10.92 4.04 -0.17
C LEU A 419 11.60 4.33 1.17
N VAL A 420 10.93 4.01 2.29
CA VAL A 420 11.46 4.22 3.64
C VAL A 420 12.67 3.31 3.87
N GLY A 421 12.56 2.03 3.50
CA GLY A 421 13.63 1.04 3.61
C GLY A 421 14.84 1.39 2.74
N GLY A 422 14.62 1.90 1.52
CA GLY A 422 15.68 2.32 0.61
C GLY A 422 16.40 3.57 1.09
N GLY A 423 15.67 4.57 1.58
CA GLY A 423 16.28 5.72 2.26
C GLY A 423 17.10 5.29 3.48
N GLY A 424 16.58 4.37 4.29
CA GLY A 424 17.29 3.82 5.44
C GLY A 424 18.55 3.05 5.04
N ALA A 425 18.46 2.25 3.98
CA ALA A 425 19.58 1.50 3.44
C ALA A 425 20.70 2.42 2.94
N ILE A 426 20.38 3.56 2.30
CA ILE A 426 21.39 4.56 1.91
C ILE A 426 22.17 5.03 3.14
N VAL A 427 21.48 5.42 4.22
CA VAL A 427 22.12 5.93 5.43
C VAL A 427 23.00 4.85 6.08
N VAL A 428 22.49 3.63 6.22
CA VAL A 428 23.23 2.52 6.84
C VAL A 428 24.45 2.13 6.00
N LEU A 429 24.29 1.95 4.69
CA LEU A 429 25.38 1.56 3.80
C LEU A 429 26.43 2.67 3.66
N LEU A 430 26.02 3.94 3.68
CA LEU A 430 26.94 5.07 3.73
C LEU A 430 27.77 5.07 5.02
N CYS A 431 27.14 4.85 6.19
CA CYS A 431 27.84 4.74 7.47
C CYS A 431 28.80 3.54 7.50
N ALA A 432 28.37 2.39 6.98
CA ALA A 432 29.20 1.20 6.88
C ALA A 432 30.40 1.43 5.95
N GLY A 433 30.16 1.94 4.74
CA GLY A 433 31.22 2.21 3.76
C GLY A 433 32.24 3.23 4.25
N THR A 434 31.78 4.28 4.95
CA THR A 434 32.68 5.27 5.57
C THR A 434 33.44 4.70 6.76
N ALA A 435 32.84 3.82 7.58
CA ALA A 435 33.55 3.15 8.67
C ALA A 435 34.72 2.29 8.17
N PHE A 436 34.55 1.58 7.05
CA PHE A 436 35.62 0.80 6.43
C PHE A 436 36.69 1.68 5.77
N ALA A 437 36.28 2.73 5.06
CA ALA A 437 37.20 3.56 4.28
C ALA A 437 37.94 4.64 5.08
N VAL A 438 37.34 5.12 6.19
CA VAL A 438 37.85 6.25 6.98
C VAL A 438 37.79 5.92 8.48
N PRO A 439 38.74 5.12 9.01
CA PRO A 439 38.73 4.71 10.43
C PRO A 439 38.73 5.89 11.41
N ALA A 440 39.35 7.01 11.03
CA ALA A 440 39.39 8.24 11.83
C ALA A 440 38.00 8.85 12.09
N ALA A 441 36.98 8.51 11.28
CA ALA A 441 35.61 9.00 11.44
C ALA A 441 34.80 8.21 12.48
N ALA A 442 35.38 7.19 13.13
CA ALA A 442 34.65 6.24 13.99
C ALA A 442 33.79 6.91 15.08
N LEU A 443 34.34 7.88 15.81
CA LEU A 443 33.58 8.59 16.86
C LEU A 443 32.40 9.40 16.29
N GLY A 444 32.61 10.06 15.15
CA GLY A 444 31.55 10.81 14.46
C GLY A 444 30.46 9.89 13.92
N LEU A 445 30.85 8.75 13.32
CA LEU A 445 29.92 7.74 12.82
C LEU A 445 29.12 7.08 13.95
N PHE A 446 29.73 6.86 15.11
CA PHE A 446 29.02 6.37 16.29
C PHE A 446 27.98 7.38 16.78
N ALA A 447 28.32 8.67 16.85
CA ALA A 447 27.36 9.70 17.23
C ALA A 447 26.19 9.79 16.22
N VAL A 448 26.49 9.74 14.91
CA VAL A 448 25.48 9.74 13.85
C VAL A 448 24.59 8.50 13.93
N SER A 449 25.15 7.31 14.16
CA SER A 449 24.37 6.08 14.23
C SER A 449 23.42 6.08 15.43
N VAL A 450 23.85 6.58 16.60
CA VAL A 450 23.00 6.76 17.78
C VAL A 450 21.85 7.72 17.47
N LEU A 451 22.12 8.84 16.78
CA LEU A 451 21.08 9.78 16.37
C LEU A 451 20.07 9.12 15.41
N VAL A 452 20.55 8.39 14.41
CA VAL A 452 19.71 7.69 13.42
C VAL A 452 18.83 6.63 14.10
N VAL A 453 19.38 5.83 15.01
CA VAL A 453 18.61 4.84 15.79
C VAL A 453 17.55 5.53 16.63
N THR A 454 17.92 6.60 17.35
CA THR A 454 16.99 7.34 18.20
C THR A 454 15.85 7.94 17.36
N ALA A 455 16.17 8.56 16.22
CA ALA A 455 15.18 9.11 15.30
C ALA A 455 14.28 8.02 14.70
N ALA A 456 14.85 6.89 14.30
CA ALA A 456 14.09 5.76 13.74
C ALA A 456 13.11 5.18 14.76
N LEU A 457 13.53 5.00 16.02
CA LEU A 457 12.65 4.52 17.09
C LEU A 457 11.57 5.55 17.44
N ALA A 458 11.93 6.83 17.54
CA ALA A 458 10.96 7.89 17.82
C ALA A 458 9.91 8.01 16.70
N LEU A 459 10.34 8.01 15.43
CA LEU A 459 9.44 8.13 14.28
C LEU A 459 8.67 6.83 13.97
N GLY A 460 9.24 5.67 14.27
CA GLY A 460 8.63 4.38 14.00
C GLY A 460 7.67 3.90 15.09
N ILE A 461 7.93 4.22 16.36
CA ILE A 461 7.17 3.71 17.51
C ILE A 461 6.33 4.81 18.17
N VAL A 462 6.93 5.98 18.42
CA VAL A 462 6.26 7.04 19.19
C VAL A 462 5.36 7.90 18.29
N ALA A 463 5.83 8.29 17.11
CA ALA A 463 5.09 9.17 16.21
C ALA A 463 3.71 8.62 15.77
N PRO A 464 3.53 7.32 15.42
CA PRO A 464 2.22 6.79 15.03
C PRO A 464 1.17 6.84 16.15
N GLN A 465 1.61 6.86 17.41
CA GLN A 465 0.73 6.94 18.58
C GLN A 465 0.32 8.38 18.92
N ARG A 466 0.81 9.38 18.18
CA ARG A 466 0.58 10.81 18.46
C ARG A 466 -0.27 11.46 17.38
N ASN A 467 -1.19 12.32 17.82
CA ASN A 467 -1.93 13.20 16.93
C ASN A 467 -1.09 14.44 16.61
N PHE A 468 -0.62 14.54 15.36
CA PHE A 468 0.09 15.72 14.87
C PHE A 468 -0.89 16.83 14.46
N SER A 469 -0.65 18.05 14.95
CA SER A 469 -1.40 19.23 14.56
C SER A 469 -1.21 19.56 13.06
N PRO A 470 -2.16 20.27 12.42
CA PRO A 470 -2.02 20.70 11.02
C PRO A 470 -0.72 21.49 10.75
N VAL A 471 -0.31 22.34 11.69
CA VAL A 471 0.92 23.13 11.59
C VAL A 471 2.16 22.24 11.55
N GLN A 472 2.23 21.22 12.42
CA GLN A 472 3.36 20.27 12.42
C GLN A 472 3.45 19.47 11.11
N ARG A 473 2.30 19.03 10.57
CA ARG A 473 2.26 18.37 9.27
C ARG A 473 2.74 19.30 8.16
N ARG A 474 2.31 20.56 8.18
CA ARG A 474 2.74 21.58 7.21
C ARG A 474 4.22 21.88 7.29
N VAL A 475 4.79 21.96 8.50
CA VAL A 475 6.24 22.13 8.67
C VAL A 475 7.01 20.96 8.07
N ALA A 476 6.54 19.72 8.28
CA ALA A 476 7.15 18.54 7.67
C ALA A 476 7.09 18.56 6.13
N GLU A 477 5.98 19.03 5.54
CA GLU A 477 5.87 19.24 4.09
C GLU A 477 6.84 20.30 3.58
N LEU A 478 7.00 21.42 4.30
CA LEU A 478 7.96 22.47 3.93
C LEU A 478 9.40 21.97 4.00
N VAL A 479 9.73 21.15 5.00
CA VAL A 479 11.04 20.49 5.10
C VAL A 479 11.24 19.55 3.91
N ASP A 480 10.26 18.73 3.54
CA ASP A 480 10.34 17.86 2.36
C ASP A 480 10.62 18.68 1.08
N TYR A 481 9.88 19.77 0.84
CA TYR A 481 10.13 20.64 -0.31
C TYR A 481 11.51 21.30 -0.28
N ALA A 482 11.98 21.73 0.89
CA ALA A 482 13.32 22.30 1.04
C ALA A 482 14.39 21.25 0.68
N VAL A 483 14.27 20.01 1.16
CA VAL A 483 15.22 18.93 0.82
C VAL A 483 15.18 18.64 -0.67
N ILE A 484 13.99 18.52 -1.28
CA ILE A 484 13.85 18.32 -2.73
C ILE A 484 14.56 19.44 -3.50
N ALA A 485 14.41 20.70 -3.08
CA ALA A 485 15.06 21.83 -3.73
C ALA A 485 16.60 21.76 -3.65
N THR A 486 17.17 21.15 -2.61
CA THR A 486 18.64 20.96 -2.50
C THR A 486 19.21 19.90 -3.44
N VAL A 487 18.39 18.97 -3.94
CA VAL A 487 18.86 17.86 -4.78
C VAL A 487 19.51 18.39 -6.06
N VAL A 488 18.87 19.33 -6.76
CA VAL A 488 19.38 19.84 -8.04
C VAL A 488 20.75 20.51 -7.88
N PRO A 489 20.94 21.48 -6.97
CA PRO A 489 22.26 22.05 -6.70
C PRO A 489 23.31 21.01 -6.31
N LEU A 490 22.95 20.02 -5.48
CA LEU A 490 23.88 18.97 -5.06
C LEU A 490 24.29 18.07 -6.23
N VAL A 491 23.36 17.71 -7.12
CA VAL A 491 23.68 16.96 -8.35
C VAL A 491 24.65 17.78 -9.22
N CYS A 492 24.38 19.07 -9.44
CA CYS A 492 25.26 19.95 -10.21
C CYS A 492 26.65 20.13 -9.57
N TRP A 493 26.72 20.12 -8.24
CA TRP A 493 28.00 20.22 -7.53
C TRP A 493 28.81 18.94 -7.66
N VAL A 494 28.19 17.78 -7.40
CA VAL A 494 28.87 16.48 -7.47
C VAL A 494 29.27 16.11 -8.90
N SER A 495 28.47 16.49 -9.89
CA SER A 495 28.81 16.28 -11.30
C SER A 495 29.95 17.17 -11.81
N GLY A 496 30.36 18.18 -11.03
CA GLY A 496 31.39 19.14 -11.43
C GLY A 496 30.87 20.25 -12.36
N LEU A 497 29.56 20.33 -12.62
CA LEU A 497 28.97 21.33 -13.52
C LEU A 497 29.29 22.76 -13.08
N PHE A 498 29.23 23.06 -11.78
CA PHE A 498 29.58 24.40 -11.27
C PHE A 498 31.05 24.75 -11.50
N ALA A 499 31.95 23.76 -11.41
CA ALA A 499 33.36 23.98 -11.69
C ALA A 499 33.60 24.20 -13.19
N ALA A 500 32.91 23.44 -14.05
CA ALA A 500 32.97 23.60 -15.49
C ALA A 500 32.50 24.99 -15.93
N VAL A 501 31.36 25.47 -15.42
CA VAL A 501 30.82 26.80 -15.75
C VAL A 501 31.72 27.93 -15.25
N ARG A 502 32.38 27.78 -14.09
CA ARG A 502 33.33 28.79 -13.59
C ARG A 502 34.64 28.85 -14.39
N GLY A 503 34.98 27.75 -15.07
CA GLY A 503 36.20 27.64 -15.87
C GLY A 503 36.04 28.06 -17.34
N LEU A 504 34.81 28.34 -17.79
CA LEU A 504 34.49 29.00 -19.06
C LEU A 504 34.54 30.52 -18.86
#